data_AF-A0A6H0WTZ8-F1
#
_entry.id   AF-A0A6H0WTZ8-F1
#
_cell.length_a   1.000
_cell.length_b   1.000
_cell.length_c   1.000
_cell.angle_alpha   90.00
_cell.angle_beta   90.00
_cell.angle_gamma   90.00
#
_symmetry.space_group_name_H-M   'P 1'
#
loop_
_entity.id
_entity.type
_entity.pdbx_description
1 polymer ?
#
loop_
_entity_poly.entity_id
_entity_poly.type
_entity_poly.pdbx_seq_one_letter_code
_entity_poly.pdbx_strand_id
1 'polypeptide(L)' 'MIREHLLNEIEKKRAELLQIVMANGMTSHITIELSQELDHLLIQYQKQRLESSG' A
#
# COMPACT_ATOMS: atom_id res chain seq x y z
N MET A 1 -0.34 2.25 -18.17
CA MET A 1 -1.51 2.95 -17.58
C MET A 1 -2.01 2.31 -16.28
N ILE A 2 -2.64 1.13 -16.25
CA ILE A 2 -3.22 0.55 -15.00
C ILE A 2 -2.16 0.35 -13.90
N ARG A 3 -0.96 -0.13 -14.29
CA ARG A 3 0.15 -0.37 -13.35
C ARG A 3 0.69 0.90 -12.70
N GLU A 4 0.78 2.01 -13.44
CA GLU A 4 1.24 3.30 -12.89
C GLU A 4 0.22 3.89 -11.92
N HIS A 5 -1.07 3.74 -12.21
CA HIS A 5 -2.12 4.19 -11.30
C HIS A 5 -2.05 3.43 -9.98
N LEU A 6 -1.93 2.10 -10.02
CA LEU A 6 -1.78 1.28 -8.83
C LEU A 6 -0.51 1.64 -8.03
N LEU A 7 0.60 1.91 -8.72
CA LEU A 7 1.85 2.32 -8.09
C LEU A 7 1.73 3.67 -7.38
N ASN A 8 1.09 4.66 -8.03
CA ASN A 8 0.82 5.97 -7.44
C ASN A 8 -0.04 5.87 -6.18
N GLU A 9 -1.07 5.02 -6.20
CA GLU A 9 -1.94 4.82 -5.05
C GLU A 9 -1.21 4.12 -3.89
N ILE A 10 -0.31 3.17 -4.20
CA ILE A 10 0.59 2.56 -3.22
C ILE A 10 1.52 3.62 -2.60
N GLU A 11 2.14 4.49 -3.39
CA GLU A 11 3.03 5.52 -2.87
C GLU A 11 2.31 6.55 -2.00
N LYS A 12 1.12 7.00 -2.41
CA LYS A 12 0.29 7.89 -1.58
C LYS A 12 -0.07 7.24 -0.26
N LYS A 13 -0.61 6.01 -0.28
CA LYS A 13 -0.98 5.29 0.95
C LYS A 13 0.22 5.03 1.85
N ARG A 14 1.40 4.80 1.27
CA ARG A 14 2.63 4.62 2.03
C ARG A 14 3.07 5.92 2.72
N ALA A 15 2.96 7.06 2.05
CA ALA A 15 3.21 8.36 2.66
C ALA A 15 2.20 8.66 3.78
N GLU A 16 0.92 8.34 3.57
CA GLU A 16 -0.16 8.54 4.53
C GLU A 16 -0.01 7.63 5.76
N LEU A 17 0.34 6.35 5.54
CA LEU A 17 0.72 5.41 6.60
C LEU A 17 1.90 5.95 7.40
N LEU A 18 2.93 6.48 6.74
CA LEU A 18 4.10 7.04 7.43
C LEU A 18 3.73 8.23 8.32
N GLN A 19 2.85 9.11 7.83
CA GLN A 19 2.33 10.25 8.60
C GLN A 19 1.53 9.77 9.82
N ILE A 20 0.68 8.76 9.64
CA ILE A 20 -0.15 8.21 10.72
C ILE A 20 0.68 7.42 11.73
N VAL A 21 1.70 6.69 11.29
CA VAL A 21 2.70 6.05 12.16
C VAL A 21 3.43 7.12 12.99
N MET A 22 3.83 8.23 12.38
CA MET A 22 4.51 9.31 13.10
C MET A 22 3.59 10.03 14.10
N ALA A 23 2.31 10.20 13.75
CA ALA A 23 1.34 10.90 14.60
C ALA A 23 0.80 10.01 15.74
N ASN A 24 0.46 8.75 15.44
CA ASN A 24 -0.30 7.86 16.32
C ASN A 24 0.51 6.65 16.81
N GLY A 25 1.72 6.43 16.28
CA GLY A 25 2.52 5.24 16.55
C GLY A 25 2.11 4.03 15.71
N MET A 26 3.02 3.04 15.62
CA MET A 26 2.81 1.80 14.86
C MET A 26 1.72 0.89 15.43
N THR A 27 1.36 1.08 16.70
CA THR A 27 0.41 0.23 17.44
C THR A 27 -1.02 0.72 17.41
N SER A 28 -1.28 1.88 16.78
CA SER A 28 -2.64 2.38 16.64
C SER A 28 -3.41 1.54 15.63
N HIS A 29 -4.68 1.25 15.92
CA HIS A 29 -5.57 0.48 15.06
C HIS A 29 -5.57 1.02 13.62
N ILE A 30 -5.60 2.35 13.49
CA ILE A 30 -5.57 3.08 12.22
C ILE A 30 -4.30 2.73 11.42
N THR A 31 -3.16 2.68 12.09
CA THR A 31 -1.88 2.34 11.48
C THR A 31 -1.84 0.89 10.99
N ILE A 32 -2.43 -0.03 11.76
CA ILE A 32 -2.51 -1.45 11.42
C ILE A 32 -3.43 -1.66 10.21
N GLU A 33 -4.61 -1.00 10.18
CA GLU A 33 -5.54 -1.09 9.06
C GLU A 33 -4.93 -0.52 7.77
N LEU A 34 -4.29 0.66 7.85
CA LEU A 34 -3.61 1.25 6.69
C LEU A 34 -2.43 0.39 6.21
N SER A 35 -1.70 -0.25 7.13
CA SER A 35 -0.64 -1.18 6.81
C SER A 35 -1.17 -2.38 6.03
N GLN A 36 -2.29 -2.97 6.48
CA GLN A 36 -2.91 -4.11 5.81
C GLN A 36 -3.46 -3.73 4.43
N GLU A 37 -4.07 -2.55 4.31
CA GLU A 37 -4.62 -2.07 3.04
C GLU A 37 -3.52 -1.76 2.01
N LEU A 38 -2.41 -1.17 2.46
CA LEU A 38 -1.22 -0.97 1.63
C LEU A 38 -0.60 -2.30 1.18
N ASP A 39 -0.49 -3.27 2.08
CA ASP A 39 0.06 -4.59 1.79
C ASP A 39 -0.80 -5.34 0.77
N HIS A 40 -2.13 -5.28 0.90
CA HIS A 40 -3.05 -5.83 -0.10
C HIS A 40 -2.85 -5.20 -1.49
N LEU A 41 -2.71 -3.88 -1.59
CA LEU A 41 -2.46 -3.22 -2.87
C LEU A 41 -1.12 -3.64 -3.49
N LEU A 42 -0.08 -3.78 -2.66
CA LEU A 42 1.23 -4.29 -3.10
C LEU A 42 1.15 -5.73 -3.60
N ILE A 43 0.42 -6.61 -2.89
CA ILE A 43 0.20 -8.00 -3.31
C ILE A 43 -0.56 -8.04 -4.64
N GLN A 44 -1.62 -7.24 -4.80
CA GLN A 44 -2.37 -7.15 -6.07
C GLN A 44 -1.47 -6.68 -7.22
N TYR A 45 -0.63 -5.68 -6.98
CA TYR A 45 0.35 -5.20 -7.96
C TYR A 45 1.36 -6.30 -8.36
N GLN A 46 1.91 -7.01 -7.37
CA GLN A 46 2.85 -8.11 -7.61
C GLN A 46 2.20 -9.26 -8.37
N LYS A 47 0.97 -9.65 -8.02
CA LYS A 47 0.21 -10.68 -8.72
C LYS A 47 -0.02 -10.30 -10.18
N GLN A 48 -0.51 -9.08 -10.46
CA GLN A 48 -0.67 -8.60 -11.84
C GLN A 48 0.65 -8.59 -12.62
N ARG A 49 1.77 -8.24 -11.98
CA ARG A 49 3.10 -8.30 -12.60
C ARG A 49 3.54 -9.73 -12.92
N LEU A 50 3.32 -10.67 -12.01
CA LEU A 50 3.65 -12.08 -12.23
C LEU A 50 2.77 -12.71 -13.31
N GLU A 51 1.46 -12.47 -13.28
CA GLU A 51 0.51 -13.03 -14.26
C GLU A 51 0.73 -12.45 -15.68
N SER A 52 1.27 -11.25 -15.81
CA SER A 52 1.64 -10.67 -17.11
C SER A 52 2.92 -11.27 -17.71
N SER A 53 3.63 -12.13 -16.98
CA SER A 53 4.93 -12.71 -17.37
C SER A 53 4.86 -14.23 -17.66
N GLY A 54 3.67 -14.82 -17.63
CA GLY A 54 3.40 -16.24 -17.88
C GLY A 54 2.75 -16.51 -19.23
#